data_AF-A0A1L4C0P7-F1
#
_entry.id   AF-A0A1L4C0P7-F1
#
_cell.length_a   1.000
_cell.length_b   1.000
_cell.length_c   1.000
_cell.angle_alpha   90.00
_cell.angle_beta   90.00
_cell.angle_gamma   90.00
#
_symmetry.space_group_name_H-M   'P 1'
#
loop_
_entity.id
_entity.type
_entity.pdbx_description
1 polymer ?
#
loop_
_entity_poly.entity_id
_entity_poly.type
_entity_poly.pdbx_seq_one_letter_code
_entity_poly.pdbx_strand_id
1 'polypeptide(L)'
;MKLYSEEKKGRSVYLLVGKHSKNYVLGAFVALSFFSSVLLQMAQVSTFAAAVMTTQVKGVFFRDILLSGLAYLPALWTMIGFVVLLFGWLPRMIFSAWILLGYSFVILYFSNLFDMPEWLKGISPFYHVPDVLSGEISFIRLFVLLILGILFSFIGFIGFNKRDSIE
;
A
#
# COMPACT_ATOMS: atom_id res chain seq x y z
N MET A 1 5.51 9.12 1.87
CA MET A 1 4.99 9.48 3.21
C MET A 1 5.20 10.97 3.45
N LYS A 2 4.16 11.72 3.84
CA LYS A 2 4.25 13.19 4.02
C LYS A 2 5.18 13.57 5.18
N LEU A 3 5.22 12.76 6.24
CA LEU A 3 6.10 12.95 7.41
C LEU A 3 7.59 13.05 7.05
N TYR A 4 8.10 12.14 6.21
CA TYR A 4 9.49 12.20 5.73
C TYR A 4 9.81 13.48 4.95
N SER A 5 8.84 14.01 4.18
CA SER A 5 9.03 15.29 3.50
C SER A 5 9.05 16.47 4.47
N GLU A 6 8.35 16.39 5.60
CA GLU A 6 8.36 17.43 6.63
C GLU A 6 9.62 17.35 7.50
N GLU A 7 10.14 16.14 7.79
CA GLU A 7 11.45 15.93 8.43
C GLU A 7 12.58 16.52 7.59
N LYS A 8 12.62 16.22 6.27
CA LYS A 8 13.65 16.75 5.38
C LYS A 8 13.63 18.29 5.26
N LYS A 9 12.49 18.92 5.58
CA LYS A 9 12.32 20.38 5.60
C LYS A 9 12.67 21.01 6.96
N GLY A 10 13.13 20.22 7.95
CA GLY A 10 13.46 20.69 9.29
C GLY A 10 12.24 21.11 10.13
N ARG A 11 11.02 20.82 9.67
CA ARG A 11 9.77 21.25 10.32
C ARG A 11 9.29 20.28 11.40
N SER A 12 9.90 19.11 11.51
CA SER A 12 9.64 18.12 12.55
C SER A 12 9.87 18.67 13.96
N VAL A 13 10.83 19.61 14.11
CA VAL A 13 11.15 20.25 15.39
C VAL A 13 9.95 21.03 15.94
N TYR A 14 9.19 21.73 15.08
CA TYR A 14 8.01 22.51 15.54
C TYR A 14 6.81 21.63 15.93
N LEU A 15 6.67 20.45 15.33
CA LEU A 15 5.60 19.50 15.68
C LEU A 15 5.88 18.73 16.98
N LEU A 16 7.16 18.56 17.35
CA LEU A 16 7.60 17.86 18.56
C LEU A 16 7.73 18.78 19.79
N VAL A 17 7.62 20.10 19.64
CA VAL A 17 7.56 21.06 20.76
C VAL A 17 6.21 20.98 21.50
N GLY A 18 5.19 20.36 20.90
CA GLY A 18 3.90 20.10 21.56
C GLY A 18 3.89 18.85 22.45
N LYS A 19 2.93 18.78 23.39
CA LYS A 19 2.67 17.66 24.33
C LYS A 19 2.35 16.29 23.69
N HIS A 20 2.51 16.11 22.37
CA HIS A 20 2.07 14.93 21.66
C HIS A 20 3.19 13.88 21.54
N SER A 21 2.86 12.61 21.82
CA SER A 21 3.82 11.51 21.72
C SER A 21 4.24 11.26 20.26
N LYS A 22 5.48 10.83 20.05
CA LYS A 22 6.02 10.45 18.72
C LYS A 22 5.10 9.47 17.96
N ASN A 23 4.49 8.54 18.70
CA ASN A 23 3.51 7.57 18.19
C ASN A 23 2.23 8.22 17.68
N TYR A 24 1.76 9.29 18.32
CA TYR A 24 0.55 9.99 17.88
C TYR A 24 0.77 10.64 16.51
N VAL A 25 1.93 11.29 16.31
CA VAL A 25 2.27 11.94 15.03
C VAL A 25 2.40 10.92 13.91
N LEU A 26 3.19 9.85 14.12
CA LEU A 26 3.33 8.78 13.13
C LEU A 26 1.98 8.10 12.85
N GLY A 27 1.22 7.80 13.91
CA GLY A 27 -0.13 7.24 13.86
C GLY A 27 -1.07 8.04 12.97
N ALA A 28 -1.12 9.36 13.14
CA ALA A 28 -1.98 10.23 12.35
C ALA A 28 -1.63 10.20 10.85
N PHE A 29 -0.35 10.24 10.48
CA PHE A 29 0.07 10.16 9.08
C PHE A 29 -0.17 8.79 8.46
N VAL A 30 0.03 7.72 9.23
CA VAL A 30 -0.25 6.36 8.79
C VAL A 30 -1.75 6.18 8.59
N ALA A 31 -2.58 6.54 9.57
CA ALA A 31 -4.04 6.51 9.45
C ALA A 31 -4.54 7.32 8.25
N LEU A 32 -4.00 8.51 8.02
CA LEU A 32 -4.31 9.32 6.84
C LEU A 32 -3.91 8.62 5.53
N SER A 33 -2.80 7.88 5.51
CA SER A 33 -2.36 7.11 4.34
C SER A 33 -3.31 5.95 4.04
N PHE A 34 -3.74 5.21 5.06
CA PHE A 34 -4.76 4.17 4.92
C PHE A 34 -6.09 4.76 4.44
N PHE A 35 -6.56 5.84 5.07
CA PHE A 35 -7.81 6.49 4.71
C PHE A 35 -7.79 7.05 3.27
N SER A 36 -6.72 7.77 2.90
CA SER A 36 -6.57 8.28 1.53
C SER A 36 -6.46 7.16 0.50
N SER A 37 -5.82 6.02 0.82
CA SER A 37 -5.79 4.86 -0.08
C SER A 37 -7.18 4.31 -0.38
N VAL A 38 -8.06 4.25 0.63
CA VAL A 38 -9.45 3.81 0.45
C VAL A 38 -10.21 4.80 -0.43
N LEU A 39 -10.09 6.10 -0.19
CA LEU A 39 -10.75 7.12 -1.00
C LEU A 39 -10.29 7.07 -2.47
N LEU A 40 -8.99 6.97 -2.71
CA LEU A 40 -8.45 6.87 -4.07
C LEU A 40 -8.89 5.57 -4.75
N GLN A 41 -8.94 4.46 -4.01
CA GLN A 41 -9.44 3.20 -4.54
C GLN A 41 -10.93 3.28 -4.91
N MET A 42 -11.75 3.92 -4.08
CA MET A 42 -13.18 4.13 -4.37
C MET A 42 -13.36 5.04 -5.59
N ALA A 43 -12.54 6.09 -5.72
CA ALA A 43 -12.55 6.94 -6.91
C ALA A 43 -12.20 6.13 -8.17
N GLN A 44 -11.14 5.31 -8.12
CA GLN A 44 -10.76 4.40 -9.20
C GLN A 44 -11.91 3.46 -9.59
N VAL A 45 -12.50 2.76 -8.62
CA VAL A 45 -13.64 1.85 -8.83
C VAL A 45 -14.82 2.57 -9.49
N SER A 46 -15.11 3.80 -9.06
CA SER A 46 -16.20 4.62 -9.62
C SER A 46 -15.94 4.95 -11.09
N THR A 47 -14.70 5.28 -11.46
CA THR A 47 -14.31 5.53 -12.85
C THR A 47 -14.44 4.27 -13.71
N PHE A 48 -13.98 3.10 -13.23
CA PHE A 48 -14.12 1.84 -13.97
C PHE A 48 -15.59 1.40 -14.10
N ALA A 49 -16.40 1.60 -13.05
CA ALA A 49 -17.82 1.34 -13.10
C ALA A 49 -18.52 2.18 -14.18
N ALA A 50 -18.21 3.49 -14.25
CA ALA A 50 -18.72 4.36 -15.30
C ALA A 50 -18.30 3.89 -16.70
N ALA A 51 -17.04 3.46 -16.87
CA ALA A 51 -16.54 2.95 -18.15
C ALA A 51 -17.25 1.66 -18.60
N VAL A 52 -17.55 0.74 -17.68
CA VAL A 52 -18.30 -0.49 -18.01
C VAL A 52 -19.74 -0.17 -18.41
N MET A 53 -20.36 0.81 -17.75
CA MET A 53 -21.71 1.26 -18.09
C MET A 53 -21.79 1.87 -19.49
N THR A 54 -20.76 2.60 -19.93
CA THR A 54 -20.75 3.21 -21.28
C THR A 54 -20.40 2.23 -22.39
N THR A 55 -19.55 1.24 -22.11
CA THR A 55 -19.08 0.26 -23.10
C THR A 55 -19.98 -0.97 -23.23
N GLN A 56 -21.00 -1.11 -22.35
CA GLN A 56 -21.97 -2.22 -22.34
C GLN A 56 -21.33 -3.61 -22.36
N VAL A 57 -20.23 -3.78 -21.61
CA VAL A 57 -19.57 -5.09 -21.47
C VAL A 57 -20.56 -6.09 -20.87
N LYS A 58 -20.91 -7.12 -21.64
CA LYS A 58 -21.84 -8.17 -21.18
C LYS A 58 -21.18 -9.02 -20.09
N GLY A 59 -21.93 -9.29 -19.02
CA GLY A 59 -21.51 -10.21 -17.95
C GLY A 59 -20.67 -9.60 -16.83
N VAL A 60 -20.39 -8.30 -16.86
CA VAL A 60 -19.70 -7.59 -15.77
C VAL A 60 -20.70 -6.72 -15.01
N PHE A 61 -20.93 -7.02 -13.73
CA PHE A 61 -21.80 -6.23 -12.88
C PHE A 61 -21.01 -5.21 -12.06
N PHE A 62 -21.69 -4.15 -11.60
CA PHE A 62 -21.10 -3.17 -10.69
C PHE A 62 -20.45 -3.81 -9.44
N ARG A 63 -21.07 -4.87 -8.93
CA ARG A 63 -20.56 -5.64 -7.79
C ARG A 63 -19.18 -6.23 -8.07
N ASP A 64 -18.94 -6.76 -9.27
CA ASP A 64 -17.69 -7.43 -9.62
C ASP A 64 -16.55 -6.42 -9.71
N ILE A 65 -16.83 -5.23 -10.24
CA ILE A 65 -15.89 -4.11 -10.28
C ILE A 65 -15.54 -3.63 -8.86
N LEU A 66 -16.56 -3.52 -8.00
CA LEU A 66 -16.38 -3.11 -6.61
C LEU A 66 -15.55 -4.14 -5.83
N LEU A 67 -15.87 -5.43 -5.95
CA LEU A 67 -15.10 -6.51 -5.31
C LEU A 67 -13.67 -6.58 -5.85
N SER A 68 -13.48 -6.43 -7.16
CA SER A 68 -12.16 -6.34 -7.78
C SER A 68 -11.36 -5.20 -7.18
N GLY A 69 -11.94 -4.00 -7.08
CA GLY A 69 -11.25 -2.85 -6.49
C GLY A 69 -10.91 -3.03 -5.01
N LEU A 70 -11.79 -3.66 -4.23
CA LEU A 70 -11.52 -3.95 -2.82
C LEU A 70 -10.39 -4.98 -2.65
N ALA A 71 -10.22 -5.92 -3.59
CA ALA A 71 -9.15 -6.92 -3.55
C ALA A 71 -7.75 -6.30 -3.64
N TYR A 72 -7.61 -5.08 -4.18
CA TYR A 72 -6.33 -4.34 -4.22
C TYR A 72 -5.97 -3.65 -2.90
N LEU A 73 -6.94 -3.41 -2.00
CA LEU A 73 -6.67 -2.69 -0.74
C LEU A 73 -5.63 -3.41 0.14
N PRO A 74 -5.70 -4.73 0.36
CA PRO A 74 -4.67 -5.43 1.14
C PRO A 74 -3.26 -5.25 0.57
N ALA A 75 -3.08 -5.31 -0.75
CA ALA A 75 -1.78 -5.10 -1.38
C ALA A 75 -1.27 -3.67 -1.19
N LEU A 76 -2.14 -2.66 -1.33
CA LEU A 76 -1.81 -1.26 -1.05
C LEU A 76 -1.38 -1.06 0.41
N TRP A 77 -2.08 -1.69 1.34
CA TRP A 77 -1.79 -1.64 2.76
C TRP A 77 -0.48 -2.33 3.12
N THR A 78 -0.14 -3.44 2.44
CA THR A 78 1.19 -4.06 2.54
C THR A 78 2.29 -3.08 2.12
N MET A 79 2.10 -2.34 1.02
CA MET A 79 3.06 -1.33 0.55
C MET A 79 3.17 -0.15 1.53
N ILE A 80 2.05 0.33 2.09
CA ILE A 80 2.06 1.36 3.13
C ILE A 80 2.83 0.86 4.35
N GLY A 81 2.55 -0.36 4.81
CA GLY A 81 3.26 -1.00 5.92
C GLY A 81 4.77 -1.11 5.64
N PHE A 82 5.17 -1.51 4.44
CA PHE A 82 6.57 -1.57 4.03
C PHE A 82 7.26 -0.19 4.06
N VAL A 83 6.57 0.86 3.61
CA VAL A 83 7.08 2.24 3.74
C VAL A 83 7.24 2.63 5.21
N VAL A 84 6.29 2.29 6.06
CA VAL A 84 6.35 2.55 7.51
C VAL A 84 7.51 1.80 8.16
N LEU A 85 7.74 0.54 7.76
CA LEU A 85 8.89 -0.27 8.18
C LEU A 85 10.21 0.41 7.83
N LEU A 86 10.38 0.80 6.55
CA LEU A 86 11.58 1.48 6.08
C LEU A 86 11.77 2.83 6.78
N PHE A 87 10.72 3.62 6.92
CA PHE A 87 10.77 4.91 7.61
C PHE A 87 11.20 4.73 9.08
N GLY A 88 10.67 3.70 9.74
CA GLY A 88 10.95 3.39 11.13
C GLY A 88 12.40 2.93 11.39
N TRP A 89 12.99 2.12 10.51
CA TRP A 89 14.32 1.52 10.75
C TRP A 89 15.45 2.11 9.90
N LEU A 90 15.17 2.39 8.62
CA LEU A 90 16.16 2.71 7.60
C LEU A 90 15.63 3.84 6.69
N PRO A 91 15.42 5.06 7.19
CA PRO A 91 14.77 6.13 6.42
C PRO A 91 15.57 6.52 5.17
N ARG A 92 16.89 6.28 5.17
CA ARG A 92 17.77 6.49 4.01
C ARG A 92 17.35 5.61 2.81
N MET A 93 16.67 4.48 3.07
CA MET A 93 16.21 3.54 2.06
C MET A 93 14.75 3.73 1.66
N ILE A 94 14.04 4.79 2.07
CA ILE A 94 12.63 5.02 1.68
C ILE A 94 12.44 5.03 0.17
N PHE A 95 13.45 5.45 -0.59
CA PHE A 95 13.41 5.40 -2.06
C PHE A 95 13.23 3.98 -2.61
N SER A 96 13.68 2.94 -1.91
CA SER A 96 13.47 1.55 -2.32
C SER A 96 11.99 1.14 -2.40
N ALA A 97 11.09 1.84 -1.71
CA ALA A 97 9.65 1.63 -1.88
C ALA A 97 9.16 1.96 -3.29
N TRP A 98 9.78 2.94 -3.96
CA TRP A 98 9.50 3.25 -5.37
C TRP A 98 10.02 2.17 -6.31
N ILE A 99 11.17 1.57 -5.98
CA ILE A 99 11.71 0.43 -6.73
C ILE A 99 10.74 -0.74 -6.62
N LEU A 100 10.25 -1.06 -5.42
CA LEU A 100 9.26 -2.13 -5.22
C LEU A 100 7.93 -1.83 -5.95
N LEU A 101 7.51 -0.57 -5.98
CA LEU A 101 6.31 -0.16 -6.72
C LEU A 101 6.49 -0.32 -8.24
N GLY A 102 7.61 0.16 -8.79
CA GLY A 102 7.93 -0.01 -10.20
C GLY A 102 8.09 -1.48 -10.59
N TYR A 103 8.74 -2.26 -9.73
CA TYR A 103 8.82 -3.72 -9.86
C TYR A 103 7.43 -4.36 -9.89
N SER A 104 6.54 -3.97 -8.97
CA SER A 104 5.17 -4.51 -8.91
C SER A 104 4.40 -4.21 -10.20
N PHE A 105 4.59 -3.03 -10.77
CA PHE A 105 4.03 -2.68 -12.08
C PHE A 105 4.59 -3.58 -13.19
N VAL A 106 5.90 -3.80 -13.23
CA VAL A 106 6.52 -4.72 -14.21
C VAL A 106 5.94 -6.12 -14.08
N ILE A 107 5.80 -6.64 -12.86
CA ILE A 107 5.19 -7.95 -12.62
C ILE A 107 3.73 -7.98 -13.08
N LEU A 108 2.93 -6.95 -12.77
CA LEU A 108 1.51 -6.94 -13.10
C LEU A 108 1.24 -7.00 -14.61
N TYR A 109 2.04 -6.29 -15.41
CA TYR A 109 1.79 -6.17 -16.85
C TYR A 109 2.66 -7.08 -17.72
N PHE A 110 3.86 -7.43 -17.26
CA PHE A 110 4.88 -8.08 -18.11
C PHE A 110 5.34 -9.45 -17.59
N SER A 111 4.94 -9.89 -16.39
CA SER A 111 5.41 -11.18 -15.85
C SER A 111 5.10 -12.36 -16.75
N ASN A 112 3.89 -12.40 -17.32
CA ASN A 112 3.46 -13.44 -18.26
C ASN A 112 4.13 -13.29 -19.63
N LEU A 113 4.49 -12.06 -20.04
CA LEU A 113 5.16 -11.83 -21.32
C LEU A 113 6.60 -12.36 -21.30
N PHE A 114 7.28 -12.24 -20.15
CA PHE A 114 8.66 -12.67 -19.97
C PHE A 114 8.80 -14.05 -19.34
N ASP A 115 7.70 -14.79 -19.15
CA ASP A 115 7.66 -16.09 -18.43
C ASP A 115 8.50 -16.08 -17.14
N MET A 116 8.31 -15.03 -16.34
CA MET A 116 9.12 -14.85 -15.13
C MET A 116 8.91 -16.00 -14.13
N PRO A 117 9.95 -16.40 -13.38
CA PRO A 117 9.82 -17.46 -12.41
C PRO A 117 8.90 -17.07 -11.24
N GLU A 118 8.23 -18.06 -10.65
CA GLU A 118 7.16 -17.84 -9.66
C GLU A 118 7.63 -17.12 -8.40
N TRP A 119 8.85 -17.44 -7.94
CA TRP A 119 9.44 -16.77 -6.77
C TRP A 119 9.62 -15.26 -7.01
N LEU A 120 9.91 -14.85 -8.25
CA LEU A 120 10.07 -13.46 -8.63
C LEU A 120 8.70 -12.78 -8.56
N LYS A 121 7.70 -13.32 -9.27
CA LYS A 121 6.31 -12.82 -9.21
C LYS A 121 5.81 -12.68 -7.76
N GLY A 122 6.08 -13.68 -6.92
CA GLY A 122 5.67 -13.73 -5.52
C GLY A 122 6.20 -12.61 -4.61
N ILE A 123 7.26 -11.88 -5.02
CA ILE A 123 7.76 -10.70 -4.29
C ILE A 123 6.78 -9.53 -4.37
N SER A 124 6.05 -9.40 -5.48
CA SER A 124 5.07 -8.33 -5.66
C SER A 124 3.83 -8.59 -4.81
N PRO A 125 3.44 -7.67 -3.90
CA PRO A 125 2.18 -7.80 -3.18
C PRO A 125 0.96 -7.86 -4.12
N PHE A 126 1.07 -7.18 -5.28
CA PHE A 126 0.01 -7.11 -6.29
C PHE A 126 -0.16 -8.41 -7.08
N TYR A 127 0.86 -9.27 -7.12
CA TYR A 127 0.73 -10.59 -7.75
C TYR A 127 -0.25 -11.51 -6.98
N HIS A 128 -0.38 -11.29 -5.68
CA HIS A 128 -1.27 -12.09 -4.82
C HIS A 128 -2.72 -11.60 -4.83
N VAL A 129 -3.02 -10.50 -5.53
CA VAL A 129 -4.38 -9.99 -5.66
C VAL A 129 -5.19 -10.95 -6.54
N PRO A 130 -6.30 -11.51 -6.03
CA PRO A 130 -7.13 -12.44 -6.79
C PRO A 130 -7.80 -11.73 -7.97
N ASP A 131 -7.89 -12.43 -9.11
CA ASP A 131 -8.68 -11.97 -10.24
C ASP A 131 -10.15 -12.32 -10.02
N VAL A 132 -10.89 -11.35 -9.48
CA VAL A 132 -12.32 -11.52 -9.16
C VAL A 132 -13.16 -11.67 -10.43
N LEU A 133 -12.75 -11.07 -11.56
CA LEU A 133 -13.49 -11.11 -12.82
C LEU A 133 -13.40 -12.48 -13.50
N SER A 134 -12.31 -13.22 -13.28
CA SER A 134 -12.17 -14.61 -13.74
C SER A 134 -12.88 -15.63 -12.84
N GLY A 135 -13.45 -15.18 -11.71
CA GLY A 135 -14.11 -16.04 -10.72
C GLY A 135 -13.17 -16.64 -9.67
N GLU A 136 -11.88 -16.32 -9.71
CA GLU A 136 -10.90 -16.78 -8.73
C GLU A 136 -10.90 -15.88 -7.49
N ILE A 137 -11.67 -16.25 -6.46
CA ILE A 137 -11.62 -15.54 -5.17
C ILE A 137 -10.79 -16.35 -4.17
N SER A 138 -9.59 -15.84 -3.87
CA SER A 138 -8.70 -16.44 -2.87
C SER A 138 -8.61 -15.58 -1.61
N PHE A 139 -9.49 -15.84 -0.64
CA PHE A 139 -9.49 -15.12 0.64
C PHE A 139 -8.20 -15.29 1.44
N ILE A 140 -7.53 -16.43 1.30
CA ILE A 140 -6.27 -16.70 2.00
C ILE A 140 -5.17 -15.72 1.58
N ARG A 141 -5.05 -15.41 0.28
CA ARG A 141 -4.04 -14.46 -0.24
C ARG A 141 -4.29 -13.06 0.31
N LEU A 142 -5.55 -12.62 0.31
CA LEU A 142 -5.95 -11.32 0.87
C LEU A 142 -5.62 -11.22 2.36
N PHE A 143 -5.89 -12.28 3.12
CA PHE A 143 -5.63 -12.30 4.56
C PHE A 143 -4.14 -12.25 4.88
N VAL A 144 -3.31 -12.97 4.11
CA VAL A 144 -1.85 -12.90 4.24
C VAL A 144 -1.33 -11.49 3.98
N LEU A 145 -1.82 -10.81 2.94
CA LEU A 145 -1.44 -9.43 2.63
C LEU A 145 -1.81 -8.45 3.76
N LEU A 146 -3.00 -8.62 4.35
CA LEU A 146 -3.43 -7.83 5.51
C LEU A 146 -2.50 -8.03 6.71
N ILE A 147 -2.20 -9.29 7.05
CA ILE A 147 -1.29 -9.61 8.15
C ILE A 147 0.09 -8.98 7.90
N LEU A 148 0.62 -9.09 6.69
CA LEU A 148 1.91 -8.48 6.34
C LEU A 148 1.89 -6.96 6.48
N GLY A 149 0.82 -6.30 6.02
CA GLY A 149 0.67 -4.84 6.17
C GLY A 149 0.64 -4.40 7.63
N ILE A 150 -0.09 -5.13 8.49
CA ILE A 150 -0.14 -4.89 9.93
C ILE A 150 1.25 -5.11 10.55
N LEU A 151 1.89 -6.23 10.24
CA LEU A 151 3.20 -6.59 10.78
C LEU A 151 4.28 -5.58 10.39
N PHE A 152 4.37 -5.19 9.13
CA PHE A 152 5.31 -4.17 8.67
C PHE A 152 5.05 -2.81 9.33
N SER A 153 3.78 -2.41 9.44
CA SER A 153 3.41 -1.18 10.14
C SER A 153 3.88 -1.25 11.59
N PHE A 154 3.52 -2.30 12.34
CA PHE A 154 3.86 -2.48 13.74
C PHE A 154 5.37 -2.48 13.98
N ILE A 155 6.14 -3.22 13.18
CA ILE A 155 7.60 -3.24 13.27
C ILE A 155 8.18 -1.86 12.95
N GLY A 156 7.62 -1.14 11.97
CA GLY A 156 8.02 0.23 11.66
C GLY A 156 7.79 1.21 12.81
N PHE A 157 6.65 1.10 13.52
CA PHE A 157 6.40 1.88 14.75
C PHE A 157 7.45 1.58 15.84
N ILE A 158 7.82 0.31 16.02
CA ILE A 158 8.88 -0.08 16.98
C ILE A 158 10.21 0.58 16.58
N GLY A 159 10.59 0.51 15.29
CA GLY A 159 11.81 1.14 14.78
C GLY A 159 11.82 2.64 15.01
N PHE A 160 10.72 3.32 14.68
CA PHE A 160 10.60 4.78 14.84
C PHE A 160 10.77 5.21 16.30
N ASN A 161 10.24 4.42 17.26
CA ASN A 161 10.40 4.70 18.68
C ASN A 161 11.82 4.44 19.20
N LYS A 162 12.54 3.48 18.61
CA LYS A 162 13.93 3.17 18.97
C LYS A 162 14.93 4.18 18.42
N ARG A 163 14.57 4.94 17.39
CA ARG A 163 15.41 5.99 16.83
C ARG A 163 15.31 7.23 17.71
N ASP A 164 16.33 7.45 18.52
CA ASP A 164 16.47 8.70 19.25
C ASP A 164 16.44 9.86 18.26
N SER A 165 15.46 10.74 18.46
CA SER A 165 15.17 11.85 17.55
C SER A 165 16.06 13.05 17.90
N ILE A 166 17.36 12.81 17.91
CA ILE A 166 18.41 13.83 18.05
C ILE A 166 19.37 13.66 16.86
N GLU A 167 18.90 14.05 15.67
CA GLU A 167 19.73 14.53 14.56
C GLU A 167 19.02 15.72 13.92
#